data_AF-A0A0A1T975-F1
#
_entry.id   AF-A0A0A1T975-F1
#
_cell.length_a   1.000
_cell.length_b   1.000
_cell.length_c   1.000
_cell.angle_alpha   90.00
_cell.angle_beta   90.00
_cell.angle_gamma   90.00
#
_symmetry.space_group_name_H-M   'P 1'
#
loop_
_entity.id
_entity.type
_entity.pdbx_description
1 polymer ?
#
loop_
_entity_poly.entity_id
_entity_poly.type
_entity_poly.pdbx_seq_one_letter_code
_entity_poly.pdbx_strand_id
1 'polypeptide(L)'
;MYLTDINGSHEEIQWMFPLRRYAMENWPRYAALAQDSSVVVQATVEFLEEEVTFQRWTELYVDNGIWNNGSSSKRASRLYYACLNGLTNTARELINHGQDVNARNGNNGTALHAASKNGHQTTVQLLLDRGAHVNTQGGDYSTALYAASFGGYQEVVELLLSREADINIQGGSYGTALQVASSQGYRDIVQLLLEKKADIDIQDGYFGTALQAASYENHQKIVQLLLDKGADVNVKGGSYSTALQAASSAGNKEIVQLLLDKEADVNTQGGIYNTALQAAVMKGWRNSRSPLLPFEGWDDMDLGISTNTARRVVSLKDYQEIVHLLLQKGADIHIQGGDYGTALQAASDGGHQELVQLLLNKGADGNV
;
A
#
# COMPACT_ATOMS: atom_id res chain seq x y z
N MET A 1 -1.97 36.05 -19.31
CA MET A 1 -1.96 36.28 -17.86
C MET A 1 -1.12 35.18 -17.27
N TYR A 2 0.11 35.53 -16.90
CA TYR A 2 1.07 34.58 -16.34
C TYR A 2 0.76 34.40 -14.84
N LEU A 3 1.17 33.28 -14.26
CA LEU A 3 1.03 33.03 -12.81
C LEU A 3 1.72 34.12 -11.94
N THR A 4 2.62 34.87 -12.53
CA THR A 4 3.27 36.06 -11.97
C THR A 4 2.30 37.21 -11.71
N ASP A 5 1.20 37.30 -12.46
CA ASP A 5 0.23 38.42 -12.40
C ASP A 5 -0.87 38.20 -11.35
N ILE A 6 -0.92 37.02 -10.72
CA ILE A 6 -1.91 36.66 -9.72
C ILE A 6 -1.43 37.15 -8.35
N ASN A 7 -2.01 38.25 -7.87
CA ASN A 7 -1.77 38.79 -6.53
C ASN A 7 -3.09 38.73 -5.72
N GLY A 8 -3.05 38.17 -4.51
CA GLY A 8 -4.20 38.02 -3.63
C GLY A 8 -4.04 36.88 -2.62
N SER A 9 -4.90 36.82 -1.61
CA SER A 9 -4.99 35.69 -0.68
C SER A 9 -5.47 34.41 -1.39
N HIS A 10 -5.28 33.23 -0.77
CA HIS A 10 -5.72 31.94 -1.34
C HIS A 10 -7.21 31.97 -1.75
N GLU A 11 -8.07 32.60 -0.94
CA GLU A 11 -9.51 32.76 -1.20
C GLU A 11 -9.81 33.69 -2.38
N GLU A 12 -9.06 34.79 -2.52
CA GLU A 12 -9.22 35.74 -3.64
C GLU A 12 -8.82 35.09 -4.97
N ILE A 13 -7.68 34.39 -4.97
CA ILE A 13 -7.22 33.60 -6.12
C ILE A 13 -8.24 32.51 -6.45
N GLN A 14 -8.93 31.97 -5.44
CA GLN A 14 -9.93 30.94 -5.63
C GLN A 14 -11.16 31.39 -6.38
N TRP A 15 -11.64 32.58 -6.03
CA TRP A 15 -12.82 33.17 -6.61
C TRP A 15 -12.54 33.77 -8.00
N MET A 16 -11.37 34.40 -8.19
CA MET A 16 -11.02 35.08 -9.44
C MET A 16 -10.61 34.13 -10.59
N PHE A 17 -10.10 32.93 -10.27
CA PHE A 17 -9.59 31.99 -11.27
C PHE A 17 -10.21 30.59 -11.12
N PRO A 18 -11.45 30.39 -11.61
CA PRO A 18 -12.18 29.14 -11.44
C PRO A 18 -11.53 27.95 -12.15
N LEU A 19 -10.79 28.18 -13.25
CA LEU A 19 -10.05 27.13 -13.98
C LEU A 19 -8.61 26.93 -13.49
N ARG A 20 -8.14 27.68 -12.48
CA ARG A 20 -6.74 27.57 -12.02
C ARG A 20 -6.39 26.16 -11.62
N ARG A 21 -7.28 25.48 -10.89
CA ARG A 21 -7.05 24.13 -10.38
C ARG A 21 -6.82 23.17 -11.53
N TYR A 22 -7.72 23.19 -12.51
CA TYR A 22 -7.60 22.41 -13.72
C TYR A 22 -6.26 22.68 -14.41
N ALA A 23 -5.88 23.95 -14.61
CA ALA A 23 -4.61 24.30 -15.21
C ALA A 23 -3.40 23.80 -14.39
N MET A 24 -3.42 23.95 -13.06
CA MET A 24 -2.31 23.52 -12.17
C MET A 24 -2.13 22.01 -12.12
N GLU A 25 -3.23 21.26 -12.15
CA GLU A 25 -3.21 19.79 -12.13
C GLU A 25 -2.88 19.19 -13.51
N ASN A 26 -3.27 19.86 -14.60
CA ASN A 26 -3.21 19.26 -15.94
C ASN A 26 -2.08 19.80 -16.83
N TRP A 27 -1.50 20.97 -16.56
CA TRP A 27 -0.40 21.47 -17.39
C TRP A 27 0.78 20.48 -17.50
N PRO A 28 1.20 19.74 -16.43
CA PRO A 28 2.32 18.82 -16.57
C PRO A 28 1.99 17.67 -17.54
N ARG A 29 0.74 17.22 -17.56
CA ARG A 29 0.25 16.21 -18.51
C ARG A 29 0.38 16.71 -19.96
N TYR A 30 -0.01 17.95 -20.22
CA TYR A 30 0.12 18.55 -21.56
C TYR A 30 1.59 18.78 -21.95
N ALA A 31 2.43 19.21 -21.02
CA ALA A 31 3.86 19.35 -21.24
C ALA A 31 4.53 17.99 -21.55
N ALA A 32 4.15 16.92 -20.85
CA ALA A 32 4.63 15.56 -21.11
C ALA A 32 4.25 15.07 -22.52
N LEU A 33 3.02 15.34 -22.97
CA LEU A 33 2.57 14.99 -24.32
C LEU A 33 3.29 15.77 -25.42
N ALA A 34 3.82 16.96 -25.11
CA ALA A 34 4.53 17.82 -26.04
C ALA A 34 6.04 17.87 -25.80
N GLN A 35 6.60 16.88 -25.10
CA GLN A 35 8.02 16.87 -24.71
C GLN A 35 9.01 16.80 -25.88
N ASP A 36 8.56 16.45 -27.09
CA ASP A 36 9.39 16.49 -28.31
C ASP A 36 9.57 17.91 -28.86
N SER A 37 8.77 18.87 -28.40
CA SER A 37 8.90 20.28 -28.75
C SER A 37 9.92 20.96 -27.85
N SER A 38 11.06 21.36 -28.40
CA SER A 38 12.08 22.13 -27.67
C SER A 38 11.53 23.40 -27.05
N VAL A 39 10.57 24.05 -27.70
CA VAL A 39 9.90 25.26 -27.19
C VAL A 39 9.10 24.94 -25.92
N VAL A 40 8.38 23.82 -25.89
CA VAL A 40 7.60 23.42 -24.70
C VAL A 40 8.52 22.98 -23.57
N VAL A 41 9.58 22.24 -23.89
CA VAL A 41 10.59 21.84 -22.90
C VAL A 41 11.23 23.08 -22.27
N GLN A 42 11.67 24.04 -23.08
CA GLN A 42 12.28 25.27 -22.60
C GLN A 42 11.30 26.09 -21.75
N ALA A 43 10.06 26.30 -22.22
CA ALA A 43 9.05 27.01 -21.44
C ALA A 43 8.75 26.31 -20.10
N THR A 44 8.80 24.98 -20.06
CA THR A 44 8.61 24.20 -18.83
C THR A 44 9.80 24.32 -17.88
N VAL A 45 11.03 24.32 -18.40
CA VAL A 45 12.25 24.55 -17.62
C VAL A 45 12.21 25.96 -17.03
N GLU A 46 11.96 26.98 -17.84
CA GLU A 46 11.82 28.38 -17.40
C GLU A 46 10.76 28.53 -16.31
N PHE A 47 9.60 27.89 -16.48
CA PHE A 47 8.53 27.86 -15.50
C PHE A 47 8.96 27.27 -14.15
N LEU A 48 9.66 26.12 -14.18
CA LEU A 48 10.12 25.45 -12.97
C LEU A 48 11.29 26.19 -12.32
N GLU A 49 12.15 26.84 -13.07
CA GLU A 49 13.32 27.56 -12.55
C GLU A 49 12.97 28.92 -11.95
N GLU A 50 11.95 29.59 -12.44
CA GLU A 50 11.48 30.86 -11.87
C GLU A 50 10.92 30.65 -10.44
N GLU A 51 11.64 31.19 -9.45
CA GLU A 51 11.43 30.88 -8.03
C GLU A 51 10.03 31.24 -7.55
N VAL A 52 9.49 32.41 -7.94
CA VAL A 52 8.18 32.88 -7.45
C VAL A 52 7.05 32.03 -8.03
N THR A 53 7.14 31.70 -9.31
CA THR A 53 6.17 30.87 -10.03
C THR A 53 6.21 29.44 -9.52
N PHE A 54 7.40 28.84 -9.38
CA PHE A 54 7.55 27.52 -8.80
C PHE A 54 7.03 27.47 -7.36
N GLN A 55 7.35 28.48 -6.55
CA GLN A 55 6.82 28.63 -5.19
C GLN A 55 5.29 28.59 -5.16
N ARG A 56 4.65 29.52 -5.88
CA ARG A 56 3.19 29.62 -5.92
C ARG A 56 2.54 28.35 -6.46
N TRP A 57 3.14 27.74 -7.49
CA TRP A 57 2.65 26.49 -8.05
C TRP A 57 2.70 25.36 -7.03
N THR A 58 3.84 25.17 -6.34
CA THR A 58 3.98 24.09 -5.33
C THR A 58 3.06 24.27 -4.14
N GLU A 59 2.86 25.50 -3.65
CA GLU A 59 1.90 25.80 -2.57
C GLU A 59 0.50 25.37 -2.99
N LEU A 60 0.03 25.81 -4.17
CA LEU A 60 -1.31 25.47 -4.66
C LEU A 60 -1.48 24.00 -5.07
N TYR A 61 -0.41 23.35 -5.52
CA TYR A 61 -0.40 21.95 -5.94
C TYR A 61 -0.44 21.00 -4.72
N VAL A 62 0.22 21.35 -3.61
CA VAL A 62 0.33 20.52 -2.40
C VAL A 62 -0.82 20.76 -1.40
N ASP A 63 -1.42 21.96 -1.36
CA ASP A 63 -2.41 22.39 -0.36
C ASP A 63 -3.86 21.86 -0.58
N ASN A 64 -4.01 20.63 -1.08
CA ASN A 64 -5.33 19.96 -1.21
C ASN A 64 -5.48 18.71 -0.34
N GLY A 65 -4.59 18.48 0.64
CA GLY A 65 -4.75 17.47 1.68
C GLY A 65 -5.26 18.10 2.97
N ILE A 66 -6.33 17.56 3.55
CA ILE A 66 -7.10 18.04 4.73
C ILE A 66 -6.28 18.21 6.04
N TRP A 67 -4.95 18.11 6.01
CA TRP A 67 -4.10 18.23 7.19
C TRP A 67 -2.78 18.92 6.86
N ASN A 68 -2.74 20.25 6.93
CA ASN A 68 -1.48 20.97 7.14
C ASN A 68 -1.62 21.89 8.34
N ASN A 69 -1.55 21.28 9.52
CA ASN A 69 -1.43 21.99 10.78
C ASN A 69 0.01 22.52 10.88
N GLY A 70 0.26 23.69 10.29
CA GLY A 70 1.36 24.61 10.64
C GLY A 70 2.81 24.12 10.54
N SER A 71 3.11 22.94 9.99
CA SER A 71 4.49 22.49 9.82
C SER A 71 4.99 22.85 8.42
N SER A 72 6.10 23.56 8.35
CA SER A 72 6.85 23.87 7.14
C SER A 72 7.28 22.60 6.40
N SER A 73 6.41 22.05 5.55
CA SER A 73 6.81 21.01 4.61
C SER A 73 7.91 21.60 3.71
N LYS A 74 9.13 21.05 3.81
CA LYS A 74 10.23 21.48 2.93
C LYS A 74 9.84 21.18 1.49
N ARG A 75 9.80 22.21 0.65
CA ARG A 75 9.46 22.10 -0.78
C ARG A 75 10.41 21.10 -1.47
N ALA A 76 9.83 20.20 -2.26
CA ALA A 76 10.58 19.25 -3.07
C ALA A 76 11.38 19.94 -4.18
N SER A 77 12.40 19.28 -4.71
CA SER A 77 13.21 19.84 -5.80
C SER A 77 12.39 20.00 -7.09
N ARG A 78 12.84 20.90 -7.97
CA ARG A 78 12.25 21.08 -9.30
C ARG A 78 12.34 19.79 -10.11
N LEU A 79 13.49 19.11 -10.00
CA LEU A 79 13.71 17.79 -10.58
C LEU A 79 12.68 16.76 -10.07
N TYR A 80 12.37 16.74 -8.77
CA TYR A 80 11.37 15.84 -8.21
C TYR A 80 10.01 16.01 -8.91
N TYR A 81 9.53 17.25 -9.07
CA TYR A 81 8.23 17.49 -9.71
C TYR A 81 8.24 17.20 -11.21
N ALA A 82 9.34 17.49 -11.92
CA ALA A 82 9.50 17.09 -13.31
C ALA A 82 9.39 15.56 -13.46
N CYS A 83 10.08 14.83 -12.59
CA CYS A 83 10.10 13.37 -12.60
C CYS A 83 8.78 12.74 -12.15
N LEU A 84 8.10 13.33 -11.17
CA LEU A 84 6.76 12.92 -10.73
C LEU A 84 5.76 12.93 -11.91
N ASN A 85 5.89 13.90 -12.80
CA ASN A 85 4.99 14.10 -13.94
C ASN A 85 5.50 13.51 -15.27
N GLY A 86 6.64 12.79 -15.26
CA GLY A 86 7.17 12.13 -16.46
C GLY A 86 7.76 13.09 -17.49
N LEU A 87 8.11 14.32 -17.09
CA LEU A 87 8.68 15.35 -17.95
C LEU A 87 10.15 15.03 -18.26
N THR A 88 10.40 13.99 -19.05
CA THR A 88 11.75 13.40 -19.22
C THR A 88 12.75 14.39 -19.80
N ASN A 89 12.38 15.14 -20.85
CA ASN A 89 13.28 16.10 -21.47
C ASN A 89 13.52 17.32 -20.56
N THR A 90 12.51 17.79 -19.84
CA THR A 90 12.67 18.82 -18.80
C THR A 90 13.60 18.35 -17.68
N ALA A 91 13.42 17.12 -17.18
CA ALA A 91 14.28 16.55 -16.15
C ALA A 91 15.74 16.46 -16.62
N ARG A 92 15.95 16.14 -17.90
CA ARG A 92 17.28 16.11 -18.52
C ARG A 92 17.95 17.49 -18.47
N GLU A 93 17.24 18.54 -18.87
CA GLU A 93 17.78 19.91 -18.83
C GLU A 93 18.03 20.39 -17.40
N LEU A 94 17.11 20.13 -16.47
CA LEU A 94 17.29 20.45 -15.06
C LEU A 94 18.55 19.79 -14.46
N ILE A 95 18.83 18.53 -14.81
CA ILE A 95 20.07 17.84 -14.41
C ILE A 95 21.29 18.50 -15.08
N ASN A 96 21.21 18.87 -16.35
CA ASN A 96 22.30 19.57 -17.05
C ASN A 96 22.58 20.95 -16.43
N HIS A 97 21.58 21.61 -15.86
CA HIS A 97 21.71 22.87 -15.10
C HIS A 97 22.25 22.66 -13.67
N GLY A 98 22.60 21.43 -13.29
CA GLY A 98 23.25 21.14 -12.01
C GLY A 98 22.30 20.78 -10.86
N GLN A 99 21.04 20.45 -11.13
CA GLN A 99 20.15 19.91 -10.09
C GLN A 99 20.71 18.57 -9.57
N ASP A 100 20.73 18.43 -8.25
CA ASP A 100 21.14 17.18 -7.59
C ASP A 100 20.12 16.06 -7.85
N VAL A 101 20.56 15.04 -8.60
CA VAL A 101 19.77 13.85 -8.95
C VAL A 101 19.33 13.04 -7.71
N ASN A 102 20.08 13.15 -6.61
CA ASN A 102 19.88 12.40 -5.37
C ASN A 102 19.23 13.24 -4.27
N ALA A 103 18.71 14.43 -4.58
CA ALA A 103 18.02 15.28 -3.61
C ALA A 103 16.87 14.52 -2.91
N ARG A 104 16.81 14.62 -1.57
CA ARG A 104 15.92 13.84 -0.68
C ARG A 104 14.83 14.69 -0.02
N ASN A 105 14.31 15.68 -0.75
CA ASN A 105 13.35 16.66 -0.23
C ASN A 105 11.92 16.49 -0.77
N GLY A 106 11.63 15.42 -1.50
CA GLY A 106 10.28 15.10 -1.94
C GLY A 106 9.49 14.30 -0.90
N ASN A 107 8.16 14.42 -0.94
CA ASN A 107 7.26 13.62 -0.08
C ASN A 107 7.52 12.12 -0.29
N ASN A 108 7.69 11.69 -1.54
CA ASN A 108 8.01 10.30 -1.88
C ASN A 108 9.51 9.97 -1.75
N GLY A 109 10.34 10.88 -1.25
CA GLY A 109 11.80 10.73 -1.21
C GLY A 109 12.51 11.47 -2.35
N THR A 110 13.16 10.73 -3.25
CA THR A 110 13.95 11.30 -4.37
C THR A 110 13.15 11.40 -5.67
N ALA A 111 13.71 12.05 -6.70
CA ALA A 111 13.14 12.06 -8.05
C ALA A 111 12.96 10.64 -8.64
N LEU A 112 13.86 9.70 -8.28
CA LEU A 112 13.77 8.30 -8.69
C LEU A 112 12.53 7.61 -8.10
N HIS A 113 12.21 7.87 -6.84
CA HIS A 113 11.00 7.35 -6.21
C HIS A 113 9.75 7.90 -6.90
N ALA A 114 9.71 9.21 -7.16
CA ALA A 114 8.58 9.87 -7.81
C ALA A 114 8.30 9.33 -9.22
N ALA A 115 9.34 9.19 -10.05
CA ALA A 115 9.21 8.61 -11.38
C ALA A 115 8.77 7.14 -11.33
N SER A 116 9.32 6.36 -10.39
CA SER A 116 9.01 4.93 -10.24
C SER A 116 7.57 4.70 -9.79
N LYS A 117 7.10 5.51 -8.83
CA LYS A 117 5.73 5.48 -8.28
C LYS A 117 4.64 5.79 -9.30
N ASN A 118 4.97 6.46 -10.40
CA ASN A 118 4.02 6.82 -11.47
C ASN A 118 4.36 6.13 -12.80
N GLY A 119 5.30 5.18 -12.83
CA GLY A 119 5.55 4.34 -14.00
C GLY A 119 6.32 5.00 -15.14
N HIS A 120 7.01 6.12 -14.88
CA HIS A 120 7.71 6.89 -15.92
C HIS A 120 9.04 6.24 -16.31
N GLN A 121 8.99 5.09 -16.99
CA GLN A 121 10.16 4.26 -17.31
C GLN A 121 11.32 5.03 -17.95
N THR A 122 11.06 5.88 -18.96
CA THR A 122 12.10 6.68 -19.63
C THR A 122 12.74 7.70 -18.68
N THR A 123 11.97 8.25 -17.74
CA THR A 123 12.49 9.14 -16.70
C THR A 123 13.33 8.36 -15.67
N VAL A 124 12.88 7.17 -15.25
CA VAL A 124 13.64 6.29 -14.35
C VAL A 124 14.99 5.93 -14.99
N GLN A 125 14.98 5.55 -16.27
CA GLN A 125 16.17 5.24 -17.06
C GLN A 125 17.15 6.43 -17.07
N LEU A 126 16.65 7.63 -17.38
CA LEU A 126 17.44 8.86 -17.34
C LEU A 126 18.08 9.08 -15.98
N LEU A 127 17.32 8.97 -14.88
CA LEU A 127 17.84 9.22 -13.54
C LEU A 127 18.95 8.25 -13.16
N LEU A 128 18.78 6.96 -13.46
CA LEU A 128 19.78 5.92 -13.20
C LEU A 128 21.05 6.15 -14.04
N ASP A 129 20.91 6.56 -15.30
CA ASP A 129 22.05 6.93 -16.17
C ASP A 129 22.78 8.19 -15.71
N ARG A 130 22.11 9.04 -14.92
CA ARG A 130 22.68 10.25 -14.32
C ARG A 130 23.15 10.06 -12.89
N GLY A 131 23.25 8.81 -12.41
CA GLY A 131 23.86 8.49 -11.12
C GLY A 131 22.88 8.53 -9.93
N ALA A 132 21.58 8.38 -10.17
CA ALA A 132 20.63 8.18 -9.08
C ALA A 132 20.96 6.89 -8.31
N HIS A 133 21.01 6.99 -6.98
CA HIS A 133 21.27 5.87 -6.10
C HIS A 133 20.04 4.95 -5.99
N VAL A 134 20.09 3.80 -6.68
CA VAL A 134 18.97 2.85 -6.83
C VAL A 134 18.40 2.35 -5.50
N ASN A 135 19.24 2.17 -4.48
CA ASN A 135 18.88 1.63 -3.16
C ASN A 135 18.66 2.71 -2.10
N THR A 136 18.49 3.96 -2.51
CA THR A 136 18.15 5.04 -1.57
C THR A 136 16.85 4.72 -0.85
N GLN A 137 16.90 4.62 0.48
CA GLN A 137 15.69 4.58 1.30
C GLN A 137 15.19 5.99 1.61
N GLY A 138 13.89 6.28 1.53
CA GLY A 138 13.27 7.54 1.97
C GLY A 138 11.81 7.74 1.54
N GLY A 139 11.15 8.74 2.12
CA GLY A 139 9.75 9.07 1.86
C GLY A 139 8.76 7.95 2.20
N ASP A 140 7.54 8.07 1.70
CA ASP A 140 6.44 7.11 1.99
C ASP A 140 6.65 5.71 1.39
N TYR A 141 7.56 5.57 0.43
CA TYR A 141 7.72 4.36 -0.37
C TYR A 141 9.01 3.58 -0.07
N SER A 142 9.81 3.96 0.92
CA SER A 142 11.13 3.37 1.21
C SER A 142 12.08 3.38 0.01
N THR A 143 11.95 2.51 -1.00
CA THR A 143 12.83 2.45 -2.19
C THR A 143 12.08 2.72 -3.49
N ALA A 144 12.83 3.00 -4.57
CA ALA A 144 12.27 3.09 -5.91
C ALA A 144 11.63 1.77 -6.38
N LEU A 145 12.21 0.62 -5.99
CA LEU A 145 11.69 -0.71 -6.33
C LEU A 145 10.35 -0.97 -5.66
N TYR A 146 10.23 -0.61 -4.38
CA TYR A 146 8.97 -0.66 -3.67
C TYR A 146 7.94 0.28 -4.30
N ALA A 147 8.32 1.51 -4.64
CA ALA A 147 7.45 2.49 -5.28
C ALA A 147 6.86 1.98 -6.62
N ALA A 148 7.70 1.38 -7.48
CA ALA A 148 7.26 0.78 -8.74
C ALA A 148 6.34 -0.43 -8.52
N SER A 149 6.65 -1.26 -7.52
CA SER A 149 5.86 -2.44 -7.15
C SER A 149 4.49 -2.06 -6.57
N PHE A 150 4.42 -0.97 -5.79
CA PHE A 150 3.16 -0.38 -5.30
C PHE A 150 2.31 0.16 -6.45
N GLY A 151 2.92 0.78 -7.46
CA GLY A 151 2.21 1.34 -8.62
C GLY A 151 1.83 0.33 -9.70
N GLY A 152 2.33 -0.91 -9.63
CA GLY A 152 2.03 -1.95 -10.62
C GLY A 152 2.80 -1.82 -11.92
N TYR A 153 3.95 -1.12 -11.92
CA TYR A 153 4.72 -0.82 -13.14
C TYR A 153 5.83 -1.84 -13.37
N GLN A 154 5.50 -2.97 -13.99
CA GLN A 154 6.41 -4.09 -14.20
C GLN A 154 7.69 -3.69 -14.93
N GLU A 155 7.61 -2.88 -16.00
CA GLU A 155 8.76 -2.45 -16.79
C GLU A 155 9.75 -1.62 -15.97
N VAL A 156 9.25 -0.85 -15.00
CA VAL A 156 10.08 -0.09 -14.07
C VAL A 156 10.73 -1.01 -13.04
N VAL A 157 10.00 -2.02 -12.54
CA VAL A 157 10.56 -3.05 -11.64
C VAL A 157 11.70 -3.80 -12.33
N GLU A 158 11.50 -4.24 -13.57
CA GLU A 158 12.54 -4.91 -14.37
C GLU A 158 13.77 -4.03 -14.57
N LEU A 159 13.55 -2.74 -14.91
CA LEU A 159 14.63 -1.78 -15.08
C LEU A 159 15.43 -1.58 -13.79
N LEU A 160 14.77 -1.38 -12.65
CA LEU A 160 15.44 -1.18 -11.37
C LEU A 160 16.27 -2.42 -10.97
N LEU A 161 15.72 -3.61 -11.13
CA LEU A 161 16.43 -4.87 -10.86
C LEU A 161 17.62 -5.07 -11.81
N SER A 162 17.51 -4.64 -13.08
CA SER A 162 18.64 -4.64 -14.02
C SER A 162 19.76 -3.68 -13.63
N ARG A 163 19.46 -2.71 -12.77
CA ARG A 163 20.39 -1.72 -12.20
C ARG A 163 20.77 -2.04 -10.75
N GLU A 164 20.74 -3.33 -10.38
CA GLU A 164 21.19 -3.83 -9.08
C GLU A 164 20.42 -3.25 -7.89
N ALA A 165 19.12 -2.96 -8.08
CA ALA A 165 18.23 -2.70 -6.95
C ALA A 165 18.23 -3.92 -6.01
N ASP A 166 18.46 -3.68 -4.73
CA ASP A 166 18.35 -4.71 -3.71
C ASP A 166 16.87 -5.03 -3.48
N ILE A 167 16.52 -6.28 -3.80
CA ILE A 167 15.16 -6.80 -3.85
C ILE A 167 14.54 -6.97 -2.45
N ASN A 168 15.37 -7.03 -1.41
CA ASN A 168 14.97 -7.39 -0.04
C ASN A 168 15.00 -6.21 0.94
N ILE A 169 15.21 -4.97 0.46
CA ILE A 169 15.17 -3.80 1.33
C ILE A 169 13.78 -3.66 1.98
N GLN A 170 13.81 -3.54 3.30
CA GLN A 170 12.68 -3.36 4.20
C GLN A 170 12.36 -1.86 4.43
N GLY A 171 11.18 -1.57 4.98
CA GLY A 171 10.86 -0.23 5.51
C GLY A 171 9.72 0.54 4.84
N GLY A 172 9.02 0.00 3.84
CA GLY A 172 7.71 0.55 3.46
C GLY A 172 6.63 0.13 4.46
N SER A 173 5.45 0.75 4.43
CA SER A 173 4.32 0.38 5.32
C SER A 173 3.90 -1.09 5.17
N TYR A 174 4.13 -1.69 3.99
CA TYR A 174 3.93 -3.12 3.72
C TYR A 174 5.19 -3.98 3.89
N GLY A 175 6.36 -3.38 4.09
CA GLY A 175 7.66 -4.05 4.10
C GLY A 175 8.44 -3.88 2.79
N THR A 176 8.65 -4.97 2.07
CA THR A 176 9.43 -5.08 0.82
C THR A 176 8.60 -4.91 -0.45
N ALA A 177 9.28 -4.87 -1.61
CA ALA A 177 8.66 -4.89 -2.93
C ALA A 177 7.74 -6.12 -3.16
N LEU A 178 8.11 -7.29 -2.65
CA LEU A 178 7.33 -8.51 -2.79
C LEU A 178 6.02 -8.45 -1.99
N GLN A 179 6.08 -7.95 -0.75
CA GLN A 179 4.91 -7.81 0.10
C GLN A 179 3.91 -6.81 -0.48
N VAL A 180 4.38 -5.65 -0.95
CA VAL A 180 3.49 -4.63 -1.52
C VAL A 180 2.87 -5.09 -2.84
N ALA A 181 3.62 -5.72 -3.75
CA ALA A 181 3.05 -6.29 -4.98
C ALA A 181 2.01 -7.38 -4.69
N SER A 182 2.24 -8.19 -3.64
CA SER A 182 1.32 -9.22 -3.19
C SER A 182 0.03 -8.67 -2.61
N SER A 183 0.10 -7.57 -1.85
CA SER A 183 -1.07 -6.84 -1.34
C SER A 183 -1.88 -6.17 -2.47
N GLN A 184 -1.20 -5.58 -3.46
CA GLN A 184 -1.87 -4.85 -4.54
C GLN A 184 -2.42 -5.75 -5.65
N GLY A 185 -2.16 -7.06 -5.60
CA GLY A 185 -2.69 -8.01 -6.58
C GLY A 185 -1.91 -8.08 -7.89
N TYR A 186 -0.69 -7.55 -7.94
CA TYR A 186 0.15 -7.54 -9.15
C TYR A 186 0.91 -8.86 -9.32
N ARG A 187 0.18 -9.90 -9.73
CA ARG A 187 0.70 -11.26 -9.89
C ARG A 187 1.98 -11.34 -10.73
N ASP A 188 2.06 -10.59 -11.84
CA ASP A 188 3.21 -10.67 -12.74
C ASP A 188 4.47 -10.05 -12.12
N ILE A 189 4.31 -8.98 -11.32
CA ILE A 189 5.40 -8.42 -10.51
C ILE A 189 5.82 -9.39 -9.40
N VAL A 190 4.88 -10.02 -8.70
CA VAL A 190 5.20 -11.05 -7.71
C VAL A 190 6.01 -12.18 -8.34
N GLN A 191 5.56 -12.68 -9.50
CA GLN A 191 6.26 -13.72 -10.23
C GLN A 191 7.69 -13.28 -10.60
N LEU A 192 7.85 -12.08 -11.17
CA LEU A 192 9.15 -11.52 -11.52
C LEU A 192 10.09 -11.42 -10.31
N LEU A 193 9.60 -10.89 -9.18
CA LEU A 193 10.41 -10.73 -7.96
C LEU A 193 10.89 -12.08 -7.42
N LEU A 194 10.03 -13.10 -7.42
CA LEU A 194 10.38 -14.47 -7.01
C LEU A 194 11.38 -15.12 -7.99
N GLU A 195 11.24 -14.90 -9.29
CA GLU A 195 12.21 -15.36 -10.30
C GLU A 195 13.59 -14.69 -10.11
N LYS A 196 13.60 -13.46 -9.60
CA LYS A 196 14.81 -12.72 -9.19
C LYS A 196 15.27 -13.03 -7.76
N LYS A 197 14.73 -14.08 -7.15
CA LYS A 197 15.11 -14.60 -5.83
C LYS A 197 14.87 -13.62 -4.68
N ALA A 198 13.78 -12.87 -4.73
CA ALA A 198 13.25 -12.20 -3.54
C ALA A 198 13.08 -13.23 -2.40
N ASP A 199 13.46 -12.84 -1.19
CA ASP A 199 13.21 -13.66 -0.01
C ASP A 199 11.69 -13.65 0.28
N ILE A 200 11.09 -14.84 0.21
CA ILE A 200 9.64 -15.03 0.20
C ILE A 200 9.02 -14.88 1.59
N ASP A 201 9.81 -15.10 2.65
CA ASP A 201 9.35 -15.18 4.04
C ASP A 201 9.86 -14.03 4.91
N ILE A 202 10.31 -12.93 4.29
CA ILE A 202 10.64 -11.69 5.03
C ILE A 202 9.43 -11.25 5.87
N GLN A 203 9.71 -10.95 7.13
CA GLN A 203 8.77 -10.44 8.11
C GLN A 203 9.01 -8.94 8.30
N ASP A 204 8.15 -8.11 7.70
CA ASP A 204 8.19 -6.65 7.87
C ASP A 204 6.82 -6.02 7.59
N GLY A 205 6.64 -4.77 7.97
CA GLY A 205 5.42 -4.00 7.71
C GLY A 205 4.16 -4.55 8.38
N TYR A 206 3.01 -4.00 7.98
CA TYR A 206 1.73 -4.26 8.64
C TYR A 206 1.27 -5.72 8.57
N PHE A 207 1.47 -6.37 7.42
CA PHE A 207 0.96 -7.73 7.18
C PHE A 207 1.89 -8.83 7.68
N GLY A 208 3.20 -8.58 7.81
CA GLY A 208 4.18 -9.63 8.10
C GLY A 208 4.85 -10.13 6.84
N THR A 209 4.30 -11.13 6.14
CA THR A 209 4.88 -11.73 4.92
C THR A 209 4.06 -11.39 3.66
N ALA A 210 4.62 -11.70 2.48
CA ALA A 210 3.91 -11.60 1.22
C ALA A 210 2.67 -12.50 1.16
N LEU A 211 2.77 -13.71 1.75
CA LEU A 211 1.66 -14.66 1.84
C LEU A 211 0.53 -14.11 2.70
N GLN A 212 0.85 -13.49 3.83
CA GLN A 212 -0.13 -12.82 4.70
C GLN A 212 -0.82 -11.66 3.99
N ALA A 213 -0.07 -10.81 3.28
CA ALA A 213 -0.61 -9.68 2.54
C ALA A 213 -1.59 -10.12 1.45
N ALA A 214 -1.22 -11.08 0.60
CA ALA A 214 -2.11 -11.62 -0.44
C ALA A 214 -3.33 -12.33 0.14
N SER A 215 -3.18 -12.98 1.30
CA SER A 215 -4.26 -13.71 1.98
C SER A 215 -5.32 -12.78 2.54
N TYR A 216 -4.93 -11.63 3.08
CA TYR A 216 -5.86 -10.60 3.55
C TYR A 216 -6.60 -9.92 2.39
N GLU A 217 -5.87 -9.52 1.35
CA GLU A 217 -6.42 -8.77 0.19
C GLU A 217 -7.18 -9.65 -0.82
N ASN A 218 -7.39 -10.93 -0.51
CA ASN A 218 -8.13 -11.90 -1.32
C ASN A 218 -7.51 -12.21 -2.69
N HIS A 219 -6.18 -12.15 -2.82
CA HIS A 219 -5.48 -12.44 -4.07
C HIS A 219 -5.14 -13.92 -4.20
N GLN A 220 -6.16 -14.76 -4.35
CA GLN A 220 -6.01 -16.23 -4.35
C GLN A 220 -4.94 -16.76 -5.32
N LYS A 221 -4.83 -16.18 -6.52
CA LYS A 221 -3.80 -16.58 -7.51
C LYS A 221 -2.38 -16.27 -7.04
N ILE A 222 -2.19 -15.21 -6.25
CA ILE A 222 -0.89 -14.85 -5.67
C ILE A 222 -0.59 -15.75 -4.48
N VAL A 223 -1.58 -16.04 -3.63
CA VAL A 223 -1.43 -17.01 -2.53
C VAL A 223 -0.96 -18.36 -3.08
N GLN A 224 -1.63 -18.87 -4.12
CA GLN A 224 -1.22 -20.12 -4.78
C GLN A 224 0.21 -20.03 -5.31
N LEU A 225 0.56 -18.95 -6.00
CA LEU A 225 1.90 -18.74 -6.55
C LEU A 225 2.97 -18.74 -5.46
N LEU A 226 2.75 -18.05 -4.34
CA LEU A 226 3.70 -17.97 -3.22
C LEU A 226 3.91 -19.36 -2.59
N LEU A 227 2.82 -20.09 -2.34
CA LEU A 227 2.89 -21.46 -1.79
C LEU A 227 3.59 -22.43 -2.76
N ASP A 228 3.31 -22.33 -4.06
CA ASP A 228 3.98 -23.15 -5.08
C ASP A 228 5.48 -22.81 -5.23
N LYS A 229 5.87 -21.59 -4.85
CA LYS A 229 7.27 -21.14 -4.78
C LYS A 229 7.94 -21.43 -3.43
N GLY A 230 7.23 -22.06 -2.50
CA GLY A 230 7.79 -22.55 -1.24
C GLY A 230 7.69 -21.59 -0.07
N ALA A 231 6.76 -20.62 -0.08
CA ALA A 231 6.46 -19.80 1.09
C ALA A 231 6.08 -20.70 2.27
N ASP A 232 6.66 -20.48 3.45
CA ASP A 232 6.26 -21.20 4.64
C ASP A 232 4.90 -20.68 5.14
N VAL A 233 3.91 -21.56 5.10
CA VAL A 233 2.51 -21.28 5.43
C VAL A 233 2.31 -20.85 6.89
N ASN A 234 3.25 -21.21 7.77
CA ASN A 234 3.17 -21.02 9.22
C ASN A 234 4.09 -19.90 9.75
N VAL A 235 4.70 -19.11 8.86
CA VAL A 235 5.51 -17.96 9.27
C VAL A 235 4.66 -17.01 10.11
N LYS A 236 5.23 -16.61 11.25
CA LYS A 236 4.63 -15.67 12.17
C LYS A 236 5.18 -14.26 11.93
N GLY A 237 4.31 -13.26 11.88
CA GLY A 237 4.70 -11.86 11.72
C GLY A 237 3.51 -10.91 11.54
N GLY A 238 3.78 -9.61 11.59
CA GLY A 238 2.79 -8.56 11.37
C GLY A 238 1.62 -8.57 12.37
N SER A 239 0.58 -7.79 12.06
CA SER A 239 -0.59 -7.61 12.94
C SER A 239 -1.43 -8.88 13.10
N TYR A 240 -1.54 -9.68 12.04
CA TYR A 240 -2.39 -10.88 12.02
C TYR A 240 -1.69 -12.14 12.51
N SER A 241 -0.39 -12.13 12.74
CA SER A 241 0.46 -13.29 13.06
C SER A 241 0.64 -14.29 11.91
N THR A 242 -0.39 -14.91 11.32
CA THR A 242 -0.22 -15.91 10.22
C THR A 242 -1.08 -15.59 8.99
N ALA A 243 -0.79 -16.25 7.86
CA ALA A 243 -1.61 -16.14 6.65
C ALA A 243 -3.04 -16.65 6.85
N LEU A 244 -3.19 -17.72 7.64
CA LEU A 244 -4.50 -18.30 7.97
C LEU A 244 -5.34 -17.30 8.78
N GLN A 245 -4.75 -16.67 9.79
CA GLN A 245 -5.41 -15.62 10.58
C GLN A 245 -5.79 -14.41 9.73
N ALA A 246 -4.90 -13.97 8.82
CA ALA A 246 -5.18 -12.88 7.88
C ALA A 246 -6.37 -13.21 6.97
N ALA A 247 -6.39 -14.38 6.33
CA ALA A 247 -7.49 -14.83 5.46
C ALA A 247 -8.83 -14.98 6.22
N SER A 248 -8.79 -15.54 7.44
CA SER A 248 -9.98 -15.68 8.29
C SER A 248 -10.55 -14.33 8.70
N SER A 249 -9.69 -13.35 9.02
CA SER A 249 -10.11 -11.99 9.37
C SER A 249 -10.72 -11.22 8.19
N ALA A 250 -10.25 -11.51 6.97
CA ALA A 250 -10.75 -10.91 5.74
C ALA A 250 -11.98 -11.65 5.17
N GLY A 251 -12.38 -12.78 5.77
CA GLY A 251 -13.52 -13.57 5.30
C GLY A 251 -13.27 -14.30 3.97
N ASN A 252 -12.01 -14.61 3.65
CA ASN A 252 -11.61 -15.22 2.38
C ASN A 252 -11.64 -16.75 2.48
N LYS A 253 -12.83 -17.35 2.45
CA LYS A 253 -13.04 -18.79 2.63
C LYS A 253 -12.18 -19.66 1.70
N GLU A 254 -12.09 -19.29 0.43
CA GLU A 254 -11.31 -20.05 -0.56
C GLU A 254 -9.82 -20.07 -0.21
N ILE A 255 -9.29 -18.96 0.32
CA ILE A 255 -7.90 -18.85 0.77
C ILE A 255 -7.71 -19.61 2.09
N VAL A 256 -8.66 -19.52 3.03
CA VAL A 256 -8.62 -20.31 4.27
C VAL A 256 -8.55 -21.80 3.95
N GLN A 257 -9.41 -22.29 3.05
CA GLN A 257 -9.38 -23.67 2.59
C GLN A 257 -8.02 -24.03 1.97
N LEU A 258 -7.51 -23.19 1.06
CA LEU A 258 -6.22 -23.42 0.42
C LEU A 258 -5.07 -23.52 1.43
N LEU A 259 -5.00 -22.61 2.41
CA LEU A 259 -3.95 -22.61 3.43
C LEU A 259 -4.03 -23.86 4.32
N LEU A 260 -5.25 -24.27 4.72
CA LEU A 260 -5.46 -25.50 5.49
C LEU A 260 -5.10 -26.76 4.71
N ASP A 261 -5.33 -26.78 3.40
CA ASP A 261 -4.92 -27.88 2.53
C ASP A 261 -3.40 -27.90 2.28
N LYS A 262 -2.71 -26.80 2.59
CA LYS A 262 -1.25 -26.67 2.63
C LYS A 262 -0.68 -26.78 4.04
N GLU A 263 -1.41 -27.40 4.97
CA GLU A 263 -0.96 -27.72 6.33
C GLU A 263 -0.68 -26.49 7.22
N ALA A 264 -1.45 -25.41 7.02
CA ALA A 264 -1.48 -24.31 7.99
C ALA A 264 -1.93 -24.82 9.38
N ASP A 265 -1.18 -24.47 10.42
CA ASP A 265 -1.54 -24.79 11.81
C ASP A 265 -2.72 -23.93 12.26
N VAL A 266 -3.89 -24.60 12.31
CA VAL A 266 -5.18 -24.02 12.66
C VAL A 266 -5.24 -23.40 14.06
N ASN A 267 -4.35 -23.83 14.97
CA ASN A 267 -4.32 -23.42 16.37
C ASN A 267 -3.18 -22.47 16.72
N THR A 268 -2.47 -21.94 15.71
CA THR A 268 -1.40 -20.97 15.94
C THR A 268 -1.92 -19.77 16.73
N GLN A 269 -1.25 -19.50 17.86
CA GLN A 269 -1.53 -18.35 18.73
C GLN A 269 -0.64 -17.15 18.39
N GLY A 270 -1.23 -15.96 18.37
CA GLY A 270 -0.53 -14.68 18.19
C GLY A 270 -1.34 -13.64 17.42
N GLY A 271 -0.76 -12.45 17.26
CA GLY A 271 -1.40 -11.34 16.56
C GLY A 271 -2.62 -10.79 17.31
N ILE A 272 -3.30 -9.82 16.68
CA ILE A 272 -4.42 -9.07 17.31
C ILE A 272 -5.65 -9.94 17.64
N TYR A 273 -5.82 -11.08 16.96
CA TYR A 273 -6.99 -11.94 17.11
C TYR A 273 -6.69 -13.25 17.85
N ASN A 274 -5.44 -13.47 18.26
CA ASN A 274 -4.95 -14.68 18.89
C ASN A 274 -5.01 -15.95 18.02
N THR A 275 -6.15 -16.36 17.44
CA THR A 275 -6.27 -17.54 16.56
C THR A 275 -7.08 -17.24 15.29
N ALA A 276 -7.01 -18.12 14.27
CA ALA A 276 -7.81 -17.98 13.06
C ALA A 276 -9.32 -18.08 13.33
N LEU A 277 -9.72 -18.94 14.29
CA LEU A 277 -11.11 -19.09 14.73
C LEU A 277 -11.64 -17.80 15.35
N GLN A 278 -10.88 -17.22 16.29
CA GLN A 278 -11.23 -15.96 16.93
C GLN A 278 -11.27 -14.80 15.92
N ALA A 279 -10.35 -14.76 14.94
CA ALA A 279 -10.37 -13.77 13.87
C ALA A 279 -11.67 -13.81 13.04
N ALA A 280 -12.10 -15.01 12.62
CA ALA A 280 -13.33 -15.18 11.84
C ALA A 280 -14.59 -14.78 12.61
N VAL A 281 -14.67 -15.16 13.90
CA VAL A 281 -15.80 -14.81 14.77
C VAL A 281 -15.93 -13.29 14.94
N MET A 282 -14.83 -12.59 15.20
CA MET A 282 -14.86 -11.16 15.49
C MET A 282 -15.07 -10.28 14.27
N LYS A 283 -14.52 -10.65 13.11
CA LYS A 283 -14.76 -9.89 11.88
C LYS A 283 -16.14 -10.15 11.29
N GLY A 284 -16.68 -11.37 11.49
CA GLY A 284 -18.11 -11.63 11.32
C GLY A 284 -18.97 -10.65 12.10
N TRP A 285 -18.56 -10.30 13.32
CA TRP A 285 -19.25 -9.29 14.11
C TRP A 285 -19.23 -7.88 13.54
N ARG A 286 -18.04 -7.34 13.25
CA ARG A 286 -17.93 -5.96 12.72
C ARG A 286 -18.76 -5.76 11.46
N ASN A 287 -18.85 -6.77 10.58
CA ASN A 287 -19.62 -6.68 9.33
C ASN A 287 -21.14 -6.75 9.51
N SER A 288 -21.64 -7.29 10.63
CA SER A 288 -23.08 -7.35 10.92
C SER A 288 -23.68 -6.02 11.37
N ARG A 289 -22.83 -5.12 11.88
CA ARG A 289 -23.21 -3.76 12.26
C ARG A 289 -22.89 -2.82 11.09
N SER A 290 -23.91 -2.31 10.42
CA SER A 290 -23.78 -1.18 9.49
C SER A 290 -23.07 0.02 10.17
N PRO A 291 -22.43 0.94 9.40
CA PRO A 291 -21.25 1.75 9.79
C PRO A 291 -21.49 2.91 10.77
N LEU A 292 -22.51 2.83 11.62
CA LEU A 292 -23.07 3.98 12.35
C LEU A 292 -22.60 4.16 13.79
N LEU A 293 -21.59 3.42 14.25
CA LEU A 293 -20.99 3.66 15.56
C LEU A 293 -19.46 3.66 15.45
N PRO A 294 -18.79 4.81 15.67
CA PRO A 294 -17.35 4.82 15.86
C PRO A 294 -17.09 4.11 17.19
N PHE A 295 -16.63 2.86 17.12
CA PHE A 295 -16.08 2.20 18.29
C PHE A 295 -14.66 2.72 18.42
N GLU A 296 -14.45 3.69 19.31
CA GLU A 296 -13.14 4.23 19.65
C GLU A 296 -12.31 3.13 20.33
N GLY A 297 -11.55 2.41 19.53
CA GLY A 297 -10.72 1.33 20.02
C GLY A 297 -10.35 0.37 18.91
N TRP A 298 -9.22 0.68 18.26
CA TRP A 298 -8.53 -0.19 17.31
C TRP A 298 -9.34 -0.33 16.00
N ASP A 299 -9.43 0.81 15.32
CA ASP A 299 -9.56 0.89 13.87
C ASP A 299 -8.76 -0.28 13.25
N ASP A 300 -9.34 -1.15 12.42
CA ASP A 300 -9.16 -0.97 10.96
C ASP A 300 -8.39 0.32 10.67
N MET A 301 -7.11 0.38 11.09
CA MET A 301 -6.18 1.41 10.66
C MET A 301 -6.01 1.11 9.18
N ASP A 302 -7.01 1.51 8.41
CA ASP A 302 -6.83 2.17 7.15
C ASP A 302 -5.84 3.29 7.47
N LEU A 303 -4.55 2.95 7.45
CA LEU A 303 -3.41 3.83 7.70
C LEU A 303 -3.33 4.91 6.59
N GLY A 304 -4.47 5.26 5.96
CA GLY A 304 -4.56 5.93 4.67
C GLY A 304 -3.94 5.12 3.53
N ILE A 305 -3.71 3.81 3.73
CA ILE A 305 -3.02 3.00 2.73
C ILE A 305 -4.05 2.52 1.71
N SER A 306 -4.27 3.36 0.70
CA SER A 306 -5.07 3.02 -0.47
C SER A 306 -4.52 1.75 -1.12
N THR A 307 -5.18 0.61 -0.93
CA THR A 307 -5.04 -0.52 -1.83
C THR A 307 -5.80 -0.18 -3.12
N ASN A 308 -5.25 -0.52 -4.28
CA ASN A 308 -5.95 -0.39 -5.56
C ASN A 308 -7.07 -1.43 -5.72
N THR A 309 -7.36 -2.19 -4.67
CA THR A 309 -8.35 -3.28 -4.64
C THR A 309 -9.67 -2.77 -4.09
N ALA A 310 -10.75 -2.90 -4.85
CA ALA A 310 -12.10 -2.67 -4.31
C ALA A 310 -12.39 -3.71 -3.22
N ARG A 311 -12.58 -3.27 -1.97
CA ARG A 311 -12.92 -4.16 -0.85
C ARG A 311 -14.22 -4.91 -1.14
N ARG A 312 -14.15 -6.25 -1.15
CA ARG A 312 -15.31 -7.14 -1.29
C ARG A 312 -16.25 -6.95 -0.09
N VAL A 313 -17.55 -6.83 -0.34
CA VAL A 313 -18.56 -6.91 0.73
C VAL A 313 -18.64 -8.38 1.17
N VAL A 314 -18.10 -8.68 2.33
CA VAL A 314 -18.10 -10.02 2.93
C VAL A 314 -19.34 -10.18 3.79
N SER A 315 -20.13 -11.20 3.49
CA SER A 315 -21.38 -11.50 4.20
C SER A 315 -21.11 -12.24 5.52
N LEU A 316 -22.04 -12.16 6.46
CA LEU A 316 -22.02 -12.97 7.68
C LEU A 316 -21.92 -14.48 7.40
N LYS A 317 -22.56 -14.92 6.32
CA LYS A 317 -22.54 -16.32 5.89
C LYS A 317 -21.12 -16.79 5.55
N ASP A 318 -20.31 -15.93 4.94
CA ASP A 318 -18.91 -16.26 4.61
C ASP A 318 -18.10 -16.56 5.88
N TYR A 319 -18.29 -15.77 6.95
CA TYR A 319 -17.65 -16.01 8.24
C TYR A 319 -18.18 -17.27 8.93
N GLN A 320 -19.48 -17.54 8.87
CA GLN A 320 -20.04 -18.79 9.39
C GLN A 320 -19.42 -20.01 8.71
N GLU A 321 -19.29 -19.98 7.38
CA GLU A 321 -18.65 -21.05 6.62
C GLU A 321 -17.17 -21.22 6.98
N ILE A 322 -16.45 -20.13 7.23
CA ILE A 322 -15.06 -20.17 7.71
C ILE A 322 -14.97 -20.78 9.11
N VAL A 323 -15.83 -20.37 10.05
CA VAL A 323 -15.88 -20.95 11.40
C VAL A 323 -16.15 -22.45 11.33
N HIS A 324 -17.13 -22.88 10.52
CA HIS A 324 -17.40 -24.29 10.29
C HIS A 324 -16.18 -25.05 9.76
N LEU A 325 -15.49 -24.48 8.77
CA LEU A 325 -14.30 -25.07 8.16
C LEU A 325 -13.15 -25.20 9.17
N LEU A 326 -12.86 -24.15 9.94
CA LEU A 326 -11.80 -24.16 10.95
C LEU A 326 -12.07 -25.23 12.02
N LEU A 327 -13.31 -25.31 12.52
CA LEU A 327 -13.71 -26.33 13.49
C LEU A 327 -13.61 -27.75 12.91
N GLN A 328 -14.01 -27.95 11.65
CA GLN A 328 -13.86 -29.23 10.97
C GLN A 328 -12.38 -29.65 10.86
N LYS A 329 -11.46 -28.68 10.74
CA LYS A 329 -10.03 -28.90 10.61
C LYS A 329 -9.28 -28.91 11.95
N GLY A 330 -10.01 -28.94 13.07
CA GLY A 330 -9.44 -29.15 14.40
C GLY A 330 -9.08 -27.86 15.15
N ALA A 331 -9.70 -26.73 14.81
CA ALA A 331 -9.60 -25.52 15.62
C ALA A 331 -10.10 -25.78 17.05
N ASP A 332 -9.26 -25.48 18.04
CA ASP A 332 -9.59 -25.60 19.45
C ASP A 332 -10.45 -24.41 19.89
N ILE A 333 -11.70 -24.70 20.24
CA ILE A 333 -12.70 -23.74 20.69
C ILE A 333 -12.43 -23.18 22.10
N HIS A 334 -11.57 -23.85 22.87
CA HIS A 334 -11.26 -23.52 24.26
C HIS A 334 -9.99 -22.68 24.41
N ILE A 335 -9.28 -22.39 23.31
CA ILE A 335 -8.14 -21.49 23.37
C ILE A 335 -8.58 -20.14 23.95
N GLN A 336 -7.90 -19.76 25.03
CA GLN A 336 -8.04 -18.49 25.69
C GLN A 336 -6.85 -17.59 25.33
N GLY A 337 -7.09 -16.32 25.06
CA GLY A 337 -6.03 -15.34 24.83
C GLY A 337 -6.44 -14.19 23.90
N GLY A 338 -5.56 -13.21 23.76
CA GLY A 338 -5.85 -11.95 23.09
C GLY A 338 -6.80 -11.06 23.90
N ASP A 339 -7.26 -9.97 23.29
CA ASP A 339 -8.11 -8.96 23.96
C ASP A 339 -9.55 -9.43 24.20
N TYR A 340 -9.94 -10.59 23.64
CA TYR A 340 -11.33 -11.03 23.53
C TYR A 340 -11.61 -12.41 24.15
N GLY A 341 -10.66 -12.98 24.89
CA GLY A 341 -10.89 -14.21 25.65
C GLY A 341 -10.94 -15.48 24.78
N THR A 342 -12.07 -16.20 24.81
CA THR A 342 -12.31 -17.40 23.97
C THR A 342 -13.08 -17.04 22.71
N ALA A 343 -13.18 -17.96 21.74
CA ALA A 343 -14.04 -17.75 20.57
C ALA A 343 -15.51 -17.52 20.95
N LEU A 344 -15.99 -18.18 22.01
CA LEU A 344 -17.35 -18.00 22.52
C LEU A 344 -17.52 -16.63 23.20
N GLN A 345 -16.56 -16.20 24.03
CA GLN A 345 -16.59 -14.86 24.63
C GLN A 345 -16.65 -13.78 23.55
N ALA A 346 -15.78 -13.88 22.53
CA ALA A 346 -15.76 -12.98 21.39
C ALA A 346 -17.09 -12.94 20.62
N ALA A 347 -17.76 -14.09 20.43
CA ALA A 347 -19.08 -14.16 19.79
C ALA A 347 -20.19 -13.55 20.65
N SER A 348 -20.14 -13.78 21.96
CA SER A 348 -21.10 -13.29 22.95
C SER A 348 -21.03 -11.78 23.13
N ASP A 349 -19.82 -11.23 23.29
CA ASP A 349 -19.59 -9.78 23.39
C ASP A 349 -20.05 -9.04 22.13
N GLY A 350 -19.97 -9.71 20.97
CA GLY A 350 -20.48 -9.20 19.72
C GLY A 350 -22.02 -9.31 19.56
N GLY A 351 -22.70 -10.12 20.36
CA GLY A 351 -24.15 -10.34 20.25
C GLY A 351 -24.58 -11.28 19.12
N HIS A 352 -23.71 -12.18 18.65
CA HIS A 352 -24.03 -13.13 17.57
C HIS A 352 -24.72 -14.39 18.09
N GLN A 353 -26.04 -14.34 18.26
CA GLN A 353 -26.80 -15.51 18.72
C GLN A 353 -26.57 -16.76 17.86
N GLU A 354 -26.41 -16.61 16.54
CA GLU A 354 -26.16 -17.75 15.64
C GLU A 354 -24.74 -18.33 15.80
N LEU A 355 -23.69 -17.51 15.90
CA LEU A 355 -22.32 -18.00 16.12
C LEU A 355 -22.14 -18.53 17.55
N VAL A 356 -22.76 -17.89 18.55
CA VAL A 356 -22.83 -18.38 19.92
C VAL A 356 -23.48 -19.76 19.96
N GLN A 357 -24.66 -19.91 19.33
CA GLN A 357 -25.34 -21.21 19.28
C GLN A 357 -24.50 -22.25 18.53
N LEU A 358 -23.84 -21.86 17.43
CA LEU A 358 -22.93 -22.73 16.70
C LEU A 358 -21.77 -23.22 17.59
N LEU A 359 -21.11 -22.31 18.31
CA LEU A 359 -19.99 -22.64 19.18
C LEU A 359 -20.42 -23.52 20.37
N LEU A 360 -21.57 -23.20 21.00
CA LEU A 360 -22.17 -24.03 22.05
C LEU A 360 -22.52 -25.43 21.55
N ASN A 361 -23.13 -25.55 20.37
CA ASN A 361 -23.44 -26.83 19.73
C ASN A 361 -22.18 -27.65 19.40
N LYS A 362 -21.03 -26.98 19.28
CA LYS A 362 -19.73 -27.59 19.01
C LYS A 362 -18.90 -27.86 20.27
N GLY A 363 -19.46 -27.60 21.45
CA GLY A 363 -18.89 -27.96 22.74
C GLY A 363 -18.20 -26.84 23.50
N ALA A 364 -18.35 -25.58 23.09
CA ALA A 364 -17.80 -24.46 23.85
C ALA A 364 -18.47 -24.38 25.24
N ASP A 365 -17.68 -24.10 26.28
CA ASP A 365 -18.20 -24.02 27.65
C ASP A 365 -19.10 -22.79 27.79
N GLY A 366 -20.39 -23.00 28.10
CA GLY A 366 -21.36 -21.91 28.22
C GLY A 366 -21.22 -21.06 29.48
N ASN A 367 -20.30 -21.38 30.39
CA ASN A 367 -20.08 -20.64 31.64
C ASN A 367 -19.12 -19.44 31.49
N VAL A 368 -19.15 -18.75 30.35
CA VAL A 368 -18.30 -17.58 30.06
C VAL A 368 -18.96 -16.28 30.47
#